data_AF-A0ABD0MDH6-F1
#
_entry.id   AF-A0ABD0MDH6-F1
#
_cell.length_a   1.000
_cell.length_b   1.000
_cell.length_c   1.000
_cell.angle_alpha   90.00
_cell.angle_beta   90.00
_cell.angle_gamma   90.00
#
_symmetry.space_group_name_H-M   'P 1'
#
loop_
_entity.id
_entity.type
_entity.pdbx_description
1 polymer ?
#
loop_
_entity_poly.entity_id
_entity_poly.type
_entity_poly.pdbx_seq_one_letter_code
_entity_poly.pdbx_strand_id
1 'polypeptide(L)' 'RPDIAVQYNPEKISIILENEVVITNLQRLSAFLFMFGLIYALDLSYPKEMANTFEFIQKVLLGLDDGKLKPR' A
#
# COMPACT_ATOMS: atom_id res chain seq x y z
N ARG A 1 24.26 21.33 -13.91
CA ARG A 1 24.69 19.99 -13.47
C ARG A 1 23.40 19.24 -13.16
N PRO A 2 22.89 18.37 -14.05
CA PRO A 2 21.62 17.73 -13.79
C PRO A 2 21.83 16.73 -12.67
N ASP A 3 21.22 17.07 -11.55
CA ASP A 3 20.86 16.23 -10.42
C ASP A 3 20.37 14.87 -10.95
N ILE A 4 21.29 13.89 -10.95
CA ILE A 4 21.00 12.51 -11.32
C ILE A 4 20.00 12.01 -10.29
N ALA A 5 18.74 11.88 -10.70
CA ALA A 5 17.74 11.22 -9.89
C ALA A 5 18.25 9.81 -9.58
N VAL A 6 18.63 9.57 -8.32
CA VAL A 6 19.02 8.24 -7.87
C VAL A 6 17.77 7.38 -7.95
N GLN A 7 17.71 6.51 -8.95
CA GLN A 7 16.65 5.52 -9.08
C GLN A 7 16.79 4.53 -7.92
N TYR A 8 16.00 4.75 -6.86
CA TYR A 8 15.94 3.82 -5.75
C TYR A 8 15.32 2.51 -6.25
N ASN A 9 16.12 1.45 -6.30
CA ASN A 9 15.68 0.10 -6.66
C ASN A 9 16.19 -0.90 -5.60
N PRO A 10 15.41 -1.15 -4.54
CA PRO A 10 15.83 -2.09 -3.50
C PRO A 10 15.90 -3.50 -4.08
N GLU A 11 16.93 -4.27 -3.72
CA GLU A 11 17.09 -5.67 -4.14
C GLU A 11 15.97 -6.56 -3.57
N LYS A 12 15.43 -6.21 -2.41
CA LYS A 12 14.40 -6.99 -1.72
C LYS A 12 13.45 -6.09 -0.95
N ILE A 13 12.15 -6.40 -1.05
CA ILE A 13 11.10 -5.76 -0.25
C ILE A 13 10.41 -6.85 0.58
N SER A 14 10.17 -6.58 1.86
CA SER A 14 9.49 -7.49 2.79
C SER A 14 8.56 -6.69 3.70
N ILE A 15 7.51 -7.33 4.20
CA ILE A 15 6.57 -6.76 5.16
C ILE A 15 6.78 -7.48 6.50
N ILE A 16 6.96 -6.68 7.55
CA ILE A 16 7.21 -7.14 8.91
C ILE A 16 6.02 -6.73 9.77
N LEU A 17 5.44 -7.66 10.52
CA LEU A 17 4.38 -7.41 11.51
C LEU A 17 4.85 -7.98 12.84
N GLU A 18 4.70 -7.22 13.93
CA GLU A 18 5.09 -7.65 15.29
C GLU A 18 6.49 -8.30 15.35
N ASN A 19 7.46 -7.66 14.69
CA ASN A 19 8.86 -8.14 14.55
C ASN A 19 9.07 -9.40 13.70
N GLU A 20 8.04 -9.99 13.12
CA GLU A 20 8.14 -11.18 12.26
C GLU A 20 7.97 -10.84 10.78
N VAL A 21 8.77 -11.48 9.91
CA VAL A 21 8.65 -11.31 8.46
C VAL A 21 7.46 -12.13 7.96
N VAL A 22 6.38 -11.45 7.60
CA VAL A 22 5.14 -12.12 7.15
C VAL A 22 5.14 -12.34 5.65
N ILE A 23 5.72 -11.41 4.88
CA ILE A 23 5.81 -11.52 3.41
C ILE A 23 7.18 -11.06 2.96
N THR A 24 7.80 -11.79 2.03
CA THR A 24 9.17 -11.51 1.56
C THR A 24 9.28 -11.55 0.04
N ASN A 25 10.39 -10.99 -0.48
CA ASN A 25 10.72 -10.98 -1.90
C ASN A 25 9.63 -10.35 -2.79
N LEU A 26 9.03 -9.25 -2.30
CA LEU A 26 7.96 -8.56 -3.00
C LEU A 26 8.49 -7.63 -4.10
N GLN A 27 7.76 -7.58 -5.21
CA GLN A 27 7.89 -6.49 -6.17
C GLN A 27 7.28 -5.21 -5.59
N ARG A 28 7.72 -4.04 -6.07
CA ARG A 28 7.29 -2.73 -5.54
C ARG A 28 5.77 -2.56 -5.51
N LEU A 29 5.08 -2.89 -6.60
CA LEU A 29 3.63 -2.76 -6.69
C LEU A 29 2.91 -3.75 -5.78
N SER A 30 3.41 -4.98 -5.68
CA SER A 30 2.87 -6.00 -4.78
C SER A 30 3.05 -5.60 -3.32
N ALA A 31 4.23 -5.10 -2.94
CA ALA A 31 4.50 -4.60 -1.59
C ALA A 31 3.55 -3.46 -1.20
N PHE A 32 3.31 -2.54 -2.13
CA PHE A 32 2.32 -1.49 -1.95
C PHE A 32 0.93 -2.10 -1.72
N LEU A 33 0.46 -2.99 -2.60
CA LEU A 33 -0.88 -3.56 -2.46
C LEU A 33 -1.06 -4.37 -1.15
N PHE A 34 -0.08 -5.20 -0.80
CA PHE A 34 -0.09 -5.98 0.44
C PHE A 34 -0.07 -5.10 1.68
N MET A 35 0.67 -4.00 1.69
CA MET A 35 0.67 -3.06 2.81
C MET A 35 -0.75 -2.56 3.10
N PHE A 36 -1.46 -2.08 2.07
CA PHE A 36 -2.83 -1.56 2.24
C PHE A 36 -3.85 -2.67 2.53
N GLY A 37 -3.69 -3.84 1.91
CA GLY A 37 -4.51 -5.02 2.18
C GLY A 37 -4.38 -5.50 3.63
N LEU A 38 -3.18 -5.48 4.19
CA LEU A 38 -2.94 -5.85 5.59
C LEU A 38 -3.48 -4.82 6.57
N ILE A 39 -3.32 -3.52 6.29
CA ILE A 39 -3.93 -2.47 7.13
C ILE A 39 -5.45 -2.64 7.17
N TYR A 40 -6.07 -3.04 6.05
CA TYR A 40 -7.50 -3.35 6.01
C TYR A 40 -7.84 -4.62 6.78
N ALA A 41 -7.17 -5.73 6.46
CA ALA A 41 -7.47 -7.06 7.02
C ALA A 41 -7.25 -7.13 8.55
N LEU A 42 -6.34 -6.32 9.07
CA LEU A 42 -6.00 -6.24 10.50
C LEU A 42 -6.73 -5.11 11.24
N ASP A 43 -7.67 -4.42 10.57
CA ASP A 43 -8.42 -3.28 11.12
C ASP A 43 -7.52 -2.20 11.74
N LEU A 44 -6.38 -1.93 11.10
CA LEU A 44 -5.46 -0.90 11.55
C LEU A 44 -6.01 0.48 11.21
N SER A 45 -5.85 1.41 12.16
CA SER A 45 -6.32 2.79 11.99
C SER A 45 -5.59 3.49 10.84
N TYR A 46 -6.34 3.88 9.81
CA TYR A 46 -5.82 4.68 8.71
C TYR A 46 -5.59 6.14 9.12
N PRO A 47 -4.50 6.77 8.65
CA PRO A 47 -4.32 8.21 8.75
C PRO A 47 -5.51 8.98 8.15
N LYS A 48 -6.20 9.77 8.99
CA LYS A 48 -7.41 10.51 8.61
C LYS A 48 -7.18 11.50 7.46
N GLU A 49 -5.97 12.06 7.38
CA GLU A 49 -5.56 13.02 6.35
C GLU A 49 -5.58 12.43 4.94
N MET A 50 -5.48 11.11 4.81
CA MET A 50 -5.44 10.39 3.53
C MET A 50 -6.66 9.50 3.32
N ALA A 51 -7.76 9.73 4.03
CA ALA A 51 -8.96 8.88 3.98
C ALA A 51 -9.46 8.62 2.53
N ASN A 52 -9.41 9.64 1.66
CA ASN A 52 -9.82 9.49 0.25
C ASN A 52 -8.87 8.59 -0.55
N THR A 53 -7.57 8.65 -0.27
CA THR A 53 -6.56 7.79 -0.91
C THR A 53 -6.75 6.34 -0.48
N PHE A 54 -7.02 6.11 0.80
CA PHE A 54 -7.32 4.77 1.32
C PHE A 54 -8.63 4.22 0.73
N GLU A 55 -9.68 5.03 0.65
CA GLU A 55 -10.94 4.63 0.00
C GLU A 55 -10.71 4.24 -1.46
N PHE A 56 -9.93 5.03 -2.21
CA PHE A 56 -9.56 4.69 -3.59
C PHE A 56 -8.84 3.35 -3.67
N ILE A 57 -7.84 3.12 -2.82
CA ILE A 57 -7.06 1.88 -2.83
C ILE A 57 -7.94 0.69 -2.48
N GLN A 58 -8.80 0.80 -1.47
CA GLN A 58 -9.72 -0.26 -1.06
C GLN A 58 -10.72 -0.60 -2.16
N LYS A 59 -11.35 0.40 -2.77
CA LYS A 59 -12.40 0.17 -3.76
C LYS A 59 -11.88 -0.20 -5.13
N VAL A 60 -10.81 0.46 -5.58
CA VAL A 60 -10.32 0.35 -6.96
C VAL A 60 -9.18 -0.66 -7.06
N LEU A 61 -8.20 -0.61 -6.15
CA LEU A 61 -7.04 -1.51 -6.23
C LEU A 61 -7.28 -2.86 -5.56
N LEU A 62 -8.00 -2.88 -4.43
CA LEU A 62 -8.31 -4.10 -3.69
C LEU A 62 -9.68 -4.70 -4.05
N GLY A 63 -10.53 -3.96 -4.76
CA GLY A 63 -11.83 -4.45 -5.25
C GLY A 63 -12.84 -4.77 -4.14
N LEU A 64 -12.79 -4.07 -3.01
CA LEU A 64 -13.57 -4.36 -1.80
C LEU A 64 -15.00 -3.75 -1.80
N ASP A 65 -15.38 -3.04 -2.86
CA ASP A 65 -16.70 -2.42 -3.06
C ASP A 65 -17.08 -2.53 -4.55
N ASP A 66 -18.27 -2.06 -4.93
CA ASP A 66 -18.77 -2.00 -6.31
C ASP A 66 -17.93 -1.10 -7.26
N GLY A 67 -16.74 -0.66 -6.83
CA GLY A 67 -15.84 0.23 -7.57
C GLY A 67 -16.32 1.69 -7.65
N LYS A 68 -17.41 2.04 -6.96
CA LYS A 68 -18.00 3.39 -7.01
C LYS A 68 -17.40 4.29 -5.94
N LEU A 69 -16.63 5.28 -6.39
CA LEU A 69 -16.20 6.39 -5.54
C LEU A 69 -17.38 7.34 -5.35
N LYS A 70 -17.57 7.84 -4.12
CA LYS A 70 -18.57 8.88 -3.89
C LYS A 70 -18.10 10.18 -4.58
N PRO A 71 -18.97 10.89 -5.32
CA PRO A 71 -18.65 12.22 -5.82
C PRO A 71 -18.28 13.14 -4.65
N ARG A 72 -17.26 13.98 -4.85
CA ARG A 72 -16.89 15.04 -3.91
C ARG A 72 -17.79 16.27 -4.09
#